data_AF-A0A957GFC1-F1
#
_entry.id   AF-A0A957GFC1-F1
#
_cell.length_a   1.000
_cell.length_b   1.000
_cell.length_c   1.000
_cell.angle_alpha   90.00
_cell.angle_beta   90.00
_cell.angle_gamma   90.00
#
_symmetry.space_group_name_H-M   'P 1'
#
loop_
_entity.id
_entity.type
_entity.pdbx_description
1 polymer ?
#
loop_
_entity_poly.entity_id
_entity_poly.type
_entity_poly.pdbx_seq_one_letter_code
_entity_poly.pdbx_strand_id
1 'polypeptide(L)'
;MKKYLIVSLISLLLLLLTACAQPASQGGGVNLNLPDDIPVLSGAIDLAVNATGRGTLVNYQFDTTDVNVVVDYYKSALVSAGWQDGPSADIVANDSATLVRVNDAGDIITVGIVRDPATGNVDVQVDVTRASE
;
A
#
# COMPACT_ATOMS: atom_id res chain seq x y z
N MET A 1 -29.39 -11.01 38.36
CA MET A 1 -28.38 -12.02 37.96
C MET A 1 -27.59 -11.44 36.79
N LYS A 2 -26.28 -11.16 37.00
CA LYS A 2 -25.34 -10.62 36.00
C LYS A 2 -24.51 -11.79 35.44
N LYS A 3 -24.44 -11.90 34.10
CA LYS A 3 -23.62 -12.82 33.25
C LYS A 3 -24.15 -12.59 31.81
N TYR A 4 -23.44 -12.20 30.75
CA TYR A 4 -22.06 -12.39 30.32
C TYR A 4 -21.55 -11.20 29.47
N LEU A 5 -20.22 -11.07 29.45
CA LEU A 5 -19.36 -10.13 28.73
C LEU A 5 -19.03 -10.65 27.32
N ILE A 6 -18.65 -9.72 26.43
CA ILE A 6 -17.85 -9.90 25.19
C ILE A 6 -18.56 -10.61 24.04
N VAL A 7 -18.85 -9.89 22.94
CA VAL A 7 -18.49 -10.29 21.56
C VAL A 7 -18.57 -9.05 20.66
N SER A 8 -17.44 -8.79 20.00
CA SER A 8 -17.26 -8.13 18.70
C SER A 8 -17.56 -6.63 18.58
N LEU A 9 -16.50 -5.85 18.80
CA LEU A 9 -16.32 -4.49 18.29
C LEU A 9 -15.70 -4.51 16.87
N ILE A 10 -16.06 -5.48 16.01
CA ILE A 10 -15.49 -5.68 14.65
C ILE A 10 -16.62 -5.74 13.61
N SER A 11 -17.51 -4.76 13.56
CA SER A 11 -18.53 -4.69 12.50
C SER A 11 -19.00 -3.27 12.21
N LEU A 12 -18.06 -2.34 12.06
CA LEU A 12 -18.40 -1.01 11.58
C LEU A 12 -17.29 -0.40 10.71
N LEU A 13 -16.97 -1.06 9.59
CA LEU A 13 -16.45 -0.36 8.41
C LEU A 13 -16.65 -1.21 7.14
N LEU A 14 -17.91 -1.47 6.81
CA LEU A 14 -18.29 -1.92 5.47
C LEU A 14 -19.30 -0.91 4.92
N LEU A 15 -18.80 0.11 4.22
CA LEU A 15 -19.62 1.00 3.42
C LEU A 15 -18.80 1.55 2.25
N LEU A 16 -19.29 1.19 1.05
CA LEU A 16 -19.10 1.78 -0.28
C LEU A 16 -18.16 1.05 -1.24
N LEU A 17 -18.66 -0.09 -1.76
CA LEU A 17 -18.46 -0.47 -3.15
C LEU A 17 -19.17 0.56 -4.04
N THR A 18 -18.41 1.50 -4.60
CA THR A 18 -18.79 2.16 -5.86
C THR A 18 -17.98 1.50 -6.97
N ALA A 19 -18.64 0.61 -7.70
CA ALA A 19 -18.14 0.14 -8.98
C ALA A 19 -18.19 1.29 -9.99
N CYS A 20 -17.03 1.84 -10.33
CA CYS A 20 -16.81 2.47 -11.61
C CYS A 20 -15.89 1.52 -12.39
N ALA A 21 -16.40 0.96 -13.48
CA ALA A 21 -15.59 0.17 -14.40
C ALA A 21 -14.37 1.00 -14.84
N GLN A 22 -13.17 0.57 -14.48
CA GLN A 22 -11.93 1.19 -14.94
C GLN A 22 -11.55 0.54 -16.28
N PRO A 23 -11.34 1.30 -17.36
CA PRO A 23 -10.96 0.73 -18.63
C PRO A 23 -9.54 0.14 -18.54
N ALA A 24 -9.41 -1.11 -18.97
CA ALA A 24 -8.13 -1.81 -19.04
C ALA A 24 -7.18 -1.13 -20.05
N SER A 25 -5.93 -1.02 -19.61
CA SER A 25 -4.70 -0.91 -20.40
C SER A 25 -4.56 0.29 -21.34
N GLN A 26 -3.66 1.21 -20.98
CA GLN A 26 -2.76 1.82 -21.95
C GLN A 26 -1.32 1.87 -21.44
N GLY A 27 -0.47 1.02 -22.03
CA GLY A 27 0.95 1.29 -22.13
C GLY A 27 1.15 2.63 -22.84
N GLY A 28 1.57 3.61 -22.07
CA GLY A 28 1.84 4.98 -22.49
C GLY A 28 2.24 5.71 -21.22
N GLY A 29 3.40 6.36 -21.20
CA GLY A 29 3.96 6.98 -20.00
C GLY A 29 2.96 7.92 -19.34
N VAL A 30 2.25 7.41 -18.35
CA VAL A 30 1.31 8.17 -17.55
C VAL A 30 2.13 9.10 -16.67
N ASN A 31 2.05 10.40 -16.93
CA ASN A 31 2.57 11.40 -16.00
C ASN A 31 1.59 11.44 -14.81
N LEU A 32 1.79 10.50 -13.89
CA LEU A 32 0.91 10.28 -12.74
C LEU A 32 1.13 11.28 -11.60
N ASN A 33 2.00 12.28 -11.81
CA ASN A 33 2.48 13.16 -10.75
C ASN A 33 2.88 12.35 -9.50
N LEU A 34 3.57 11.22 -9.73
CA LEU A 34 4.08 10.36 -8.67
C LEU A 34 5.25 11.09 -8.00
N PRO A 35 5.26 11.23 -6.67
CA PRO A 35 6.43 11.73 -5.96
C PRO A 35 7.66 10.86 -6.24
N ASP A 36 8.82 11.49 -6.48
CA ASP A 36 10.07 10.81 -6.84
C ASP A 36 10.57 9.84 -5.74
N ASP A 37 10.11 10.02 -4.51
CA ASP A 37 10.46 9.23 -3.34
C ASP A 37 9.52 8.04 -3.10
N ILE A 38 8.53 7.80 -3.97
CA ILE A 38 7.64 6.64 -3.89
C ILE A 38 8.03 5.61 -4.96
N PRO A 39 8.69 4.49 -4.61
CA PRO A 39 9.01 3.46 -5.58
C PRO A 39 7.75 2.70 -6.02
N VAL A 40 7.65 2.45 -7.32
CA VAL A 40 6.60 1.62 -7.94
C VAL A 40 7.29 0.51 -8.72
N LEU A 41 6.86 -0.73 -8.46
CA LEU A 41 7.41 -1.90 -9.12
C LEU A 41 7.08 -1.88 -10.62
N SER A 42 8.09 -2.16 -11.46
CA SER A 42 7.90 -2.23 -12.91
C SER A 42 6.90 -3.33 -13.27
N GLY A 43 6.00 -3.06 -14.22
CA GLY A 43 4.90 -3.97 -14.54
C GLY A 43 3.65 -3.77 -13.69
N ALA A 44 3.56 -2.66 -12.94
CA ALA A 44 2.33 -2.25 -12.27
C ALA A 44 1.15 -2.13 -13.26
N ILE A 45 0.01 -2.68 -12.85
CA ILE A 45 -1.27 -2.69 -13.54
C ILE A 45 -2.26 -1.85 -12.72
N ASP A 46 -3.17 -1.14 -13.39
CA ASP A 46 -4.22 -0.33 -12.75
C ASP A 46 -3.69 0.69 -11.73
N LEU A 47 -2.51 1.26 -12.01
CA LEU A 47 -1.85 2.23 -11.15
C LEU A 47 -2.67 3.52 -11.02
N ALA A 48 -3.01 3.86 -9.78
CA ALA A 48 -3.75 5.05 -9.41
C ALA A 48 -3.01 5.82 -8.31
N VAL A 49 -2.88 7.14 -8.49
CA VAL A 49 -2.26 8.07 -7.53
C VAL A 49 -3.32 9.05 -7.06
N ASN A 50 -3.50 9.18 -5.75
CA ASN A 50 -4.48 10.04 -5.12
C ASN A 50 -3.80 10.92 -4.08
N ALA A 51 -4.06 12.22 -4.10
CA ALA A 51 -3.65 13.08 -3.00
C ALA A 51 -4.50 12.77 -1.77
N THR A 52 -3.86 12.52 -0.64
CA THR A 52 -4.53 12.55 0.67
C THR A 52 -4.33 13.95 1.22
N GLY A 53 -5.26 14.47 2.04
CA GLY A 53 -5.11 15.84 2.60
C GLY A 53 -3.82 16.09 3.38
N ARG A 54 -3.02 15.04 3.64
CA ARG A 54 -1.72 15.08 4.32
C ARG A 54 -0.61 14.37 3.54
N GLY A 55 -0.80 14.01 2.27
CA GLY A 55 0.21 13.29 1.49
C GLY A 55 -0.33 12.60 0.24
N THR A 56 0.03 11.34 0.01
CA THR A 56 -0.22 10.64 -1.26
C THR A 56 -0.50 9.16 -1.05
N LEU A 57 -1.57 8.67 -1.67
CA LEU A 57 -1.95 7.27 -1.72
C LEU A 57 -1.78 6.73 -3.14
N VAL A 58 -0.96 5.70 -3.29
CA VAL A 58 -0.73 5.00 -4.54
C VAL A 58 -1.25 3.58 -4.42
N ASN A 59 -2.09 3.15 -5.37
CA ASN A 59 -2.58 1.78 -5.43
C ASN A 59 -2.29 1.21 -6.81
N TYR A 60 -1.88 -0.05 -6.87
CA TYR A 60 -1.71 -0.78 -8.11
C TYR A 60 -1.73 -2.29 -7.88
N GLN A 61 -1.86 -3.04 -8.96
CA GLN A 61 -1.73 -4.49 -8.96
C GLN A 61 -0.44 -4.90 -9.65
N PHE A 62 0.09 -6.05 -9.27
CA PHE A 62 1.25 -6.65 -9.92
C PHE A 62 0.93 -8.10 -10.26
N ASP A 63 1.23 -8.49 -11.50
CA ASP A 63 1.02 -9.85 -12.04
C ASP A 63 2.09 -10.80 -11.48
N THR A 64 2.02 -11.01 -10.18
CA THR A 64 2.75 -12.05 -9.47
C THR A 64 1.84 -12.65 -8.43
N THR A 65 2.18 -13.87 -8.06
CA THR A 65 1.59 -14.54 -6.91
C THR A 65 2.48 -14.36 -5.67
N ASP A 66 3.78 -14.14 -5.82
CA ASP A 66 4.69 -14.16 -4.69
C ASP A 66 4.77 -12.80 -3.97
N VAL A 67 4.15 -12.73 -2.79
CA VAL A 67 4.20 -11.56 -1.91
C VAL A 67 5.64 -11.24 -1.49
N ASN A 68 6.50 -12.25 -1.29
CA ASN A 68 7.88 -12.03 -0.83
C ASN A 68 8.72 -11.27 -1.87
N VAL A 69 8.48 -11.53 -3.16
CA VAL A 69 9.17 -10.80 -4.24
C VAL A 69 8.90 -9.30 -4.15
N VAL A 70 7.65 -8.91 -3.90
CA VAL A 70 7.28 -7.49 -3.81
C VAL A 70 7.68 -6.89 -2.45
N VAL A 71 7.70 -7.67 -1.37
CA VAL A 71 8.31 -7.26 -0.08
C VAL A 71 9.79 -6.94 -0.24
N ASP A 72 10.57 -7.82 -0.86
CA ASP A 72 12.02 -7.66 -1.03
C ASP A 72 12.35 -6.46 -1.93
N TYR A 73 11.56 -6.25 -2.98
CA TYR A 73 11.62 -5.04 -3.78
C TYR A 73 11.41 -3.80 -2.92
N TYR A 74 10.33 -3.73 -2.14
CA TYR A 74 10.04 -2.52 -1.37
C TYR A 74 11.09 -2.25 -0.29
N LYS A 75 11.60 -3.28 0.39
CA LYS A 75 12.68 -3.10 1.37
C LYS A 75 13.92 -2.46 0.74
N SER A 76 14.34 -2.91 -0.44
CA SER A 76 15.52 -2.38 -1.11
C SER A 76 15.29 -1.00 -1.76
N ALA A 77 14.13 -0.81 -2.41
CA ALA A 77 13.78 0.41 -3.11
C ALA A 77 13.55 1.58 -2.14
N LEU A 78 12.88 1.35 -1.01
CA LEU A 78 12.64 2.37 0.01
C LEU A 78 13.95 2.86 0.63
N VAL A 79 14.87 1.95 0.98
CA VAL A 79 16.20 2.31 1.48
C VAL A 79 16.97 3.15 0.46
N SER A 80 16.91 2.78 -0.82
CA SER A 80 17.57 3.53 -1.90
C SER A 80 16.98 4.92 -2.09
N ALA A 81 15.70 5.11 -1.79
CA ALA A 81 15.00 6.40 -1.82
C ALA A 81 15.15 7.21 -0.52
N GLY A 82 15.96 6.76 0.44
CA GLY A 82 16.25 7.47 1.69
C GLY A 82 15.27 7.19 2.84
N TRP A 83 14.37 6.22 2.68
CA TRP A 83 13.49 5.76 3.75
C TRP A 83 14.20 4.75 4.65
N GLN A 84 14.03 4.90 5.96
CA GLN A 84 14.66 4.10 7.00
C GLN A 84 13.61 3.35 7.81
N ASP A 85 14.00 2.29 8.50
CA ASP A 85 13.08 1.50 9.34
C ASP A 85 12.27 2.40 10.28
N GLY A 86 10.96 2.28 10.22
CA GLY A 86 10.03 3.09 11.00
C GLY A 86 9.93 2.63 12.46
N PRO A 87 9.07 3.29 13.26
CA PRO A 87 8.87 2.92 14.67
C PRO A 87 8.18 1.56 14.85
N SER A 88 7.57 1.02 13.80
CA SER A 88 6.87 -0.26 13.79
C SER A 88 7.69 -1.31 13.03
N ALA A 89 7.74 -2.52 13.58
CA ALA A 89 8.33 -3.66 12.88
C ALA A 89 7.49 -4.04 11.65
N ASP A 90 8.17 -4.57 10.63
CA ASP A 90 7.50 -5.16 9.47
C ASP A 90 6.63 -6.35 9.90
N ILE A 91 5.42 -6.40 9.37
CA ILE A 91 4.52 -7.54 9.53
C ILE A 91 4.53 -8.28 8.20
N VAL A 92 4.97 -9.54 8.19
CA VAL A 92 4.99 -10.38 6.98
C VAL A 92 4.28 -11.69 7.29
N ALA A 93 3.28 -12.01 6.47
CA ALA A 93 2.52 -13.24 6.47
C ALA A 93 2.54 -13.86 5.06
N ASN A 94 2.04 -15.08 4.92
CA ASN A 94 2.11 -15.83 3.65
C ASN A 94 1.50 -15.07 2.45
N ASP A 95 0.38 -14.38 2.67
CA ASP A 95 -0.39 -13.71 1.62
C ASP A 95 -0.51 -12.20 1.84
N SER A 96 0.22 -11.64 2.81
CA SER A 96 0.20 -10.20 3.05
C SER A 96 1.46 -9.71 3.76
N ALA A 97 1.77 -8.43 3.59
CA ALA A 97 2.79 -7.74 4.35
C ALA A 97 2.41 -6.28 4.60
N THR A 98 2.99 -5.71 5.65
CA THR A 98 2.93 -4.29 5.96
C THR A 98 4.32 -3.82 6.34
N LEU A 99 4.83 -2.83 5.61
CA LEU A 99 6.13 -2.20 5.84
C LEU A 99 5.89 -0.75 6.26
N VAL A 100 6.58 -0.30 7.31
CA VAL A 100 6.51 1.10 7.77
C VAL A 100 7.91 1.69 7.76
N ARG A 101 8.09 2.82 7.10
CA ARG A 101 9.38 3.54 7.04
C ARG A 101 9.20 5.02 7.34
N VAL A 102 10.30 5.67 7.71
CA VAL A 102 10.39 7.11 8.02
C VAL A 102 11.57 7.71 7.27
N ASN A 103 11.51 9.00 6.92
CA ASN A 103 12.66 9.74 6.37
C ASN A 103 13.14 10.83 7.33
N ASP A 104 14.23 11.51 7.00
CA ASP A 104 14.82 12.56 7.83
C ASP A 104 13.90 13.80 8.00
N ALA A 105 12.94 13.99 7.10
CA ALA A 105 11.92 15.04 7.20
C ALA A 105 10.79 14.69 8.19
N GLY A 106 10.76 13.44 8.69
CA GLY A 106 9.70 12.95 9.55
C GLY A 106 8.44 12.49 8.81
N ASP A 107 8.51 12.36 7.47
CA ASP A 107 7.44 11.73 6.71
C ASP A 107 7.36 10.24 7.06
N ILE A 108 6.16 9.67 6.94
CA ILE A 108 5.91 8.24 7.14
C ILE A 108 5.38 7.65 5.85
N ILE A 109 5.98 6.55 5.41
CA ILE A 109 5.47 5.71 4.32
C ILE A 109 5.03 4.35 4.88
N THR A 110 3.82 3.94 4.52
CA THR A 110 3.27 2.62 4.83
C THR A 110 2.98 1.89 3.54
N VAL A 111 3.55 0.70 3.38
CA VAL A 111 3.31 -0.17 2.22
C VAL A 111 2.51 -1.38 2.68
N GLY A 112 1.26 -1.48 2.22
CA GLY A 112 0.42 -2.66 2.32
C GLY A 112 0.56 -3.51 1.07
N ILE A 113 0.82 -4.80 1.26
CA ILE A 113 0.97 -5.79 0.19
C ILE A 113 0.00 -6.92 0.51
N VAL A 114 -0.90 -7.27 -0.40
CA VAL A 114 -1.87 -8.35 -0.17
C VAL A 114 -2.03 -9.13 -1.46
N ARG A 115 -2.00 -10.45 -1.38
CA ARG A 115 -2.43 -11.28 -2.50
C ARG A 115 -3.96 -11.25 -2.60
N ASP A 116 -4.47 -10.85 -3.75
CA ASP A 116 -5.89 -10.96 -4.07
C ASP A 116 -6.26 -12.44 -4.29
N PRO A 117 -7.14 -13.03 -3.46
CA PRO A 117 -7.55 -14.42 -3.61
C PRO A 117 -8.40 -14.69 -4.87
N ALA A 118 -9.00 -13.65 -5.48
CA ALA A 118 -9.85 -13.80 -6.66
C ALA A 118 -9.04 -13.91 -7.95
N THR A 119 -8.01 -13.08 -8.08
CA THR A 119 -7.16 -13.01 -9.28
C THR A 119 -5.82 -13.75 -9.12
N GLY A 120 -5.34 -13.90 -7.87
CA GLY A 120 -4.01 -14.41 -7.55
C GLY A 120 -2.91 -13.34 -7.62
N ASN A 121 -3.22 -12.15 -8.14
CA ASN A 121 -2.31 -11.02 -8.24
C ASN A 121 -1.96 -10.47 -6.85
N VAL A 122 -0.92 -9.64 -6.79
CA VAL A 122 -0.60 -8.88 -5.58
C VAL A 122 -1.08 -7.44 -5.73
N ASP A 123 -1.98 -7.04 -4.83
CA ASP A 123 -2.38 -5.66 -4.62
C ASP A 123 -1.33 -4.96 -3.75
N VAL A 124 -0.92 -3.77 -4.18
CA VAL A 124 0.00 -2.91 -3.45
C VAL A 124 -0.67 -1.58 -3.18
N GLN A 125 -0.64 -1.17 -1.92
CA GLN A 125 -1.05 0.14 -1.46
C GLN A 125 0.14 0.82 -0.78
N VAL A 126 0.49 2.01 -1.24
CA VAL A 126 1.52 2.86 -0.64
C VAL A 126 0.86 4.14 -0.15
N ASP A 127 0.84 4.33 1.17
CA ASP A 127 0.35 5.55 1.80
C ASP A 127 1.54 6.35 2.36
N VAL A 128 1.68 7.58 1.90
CA VAL A 128 2.66 8.54 2.39
C VAL A 128 1.94 9.64 3.14
N THR A 129 2.28 9.79 4.42
CA THR A 129 1.90 10.93 5.24
C THR A 129 3.10 11.87 5.37
N ARG A 130 2.93 13.10 4.92
CA ARG A 130 3.95 14.14 5.04
C ARG A 130 3.92 14.75 6.45
N ALA A 131 5.09 15.03 7.00
CA ALA A 131 5.19 15.84 8.19
C ALA A 131 4.57 17.22 7.90
N SER A 132 3.73 17.72 8.81
CA SER A 132 3.24 19.09 8.73
C SER A 132 4.39 20.02 9.06
N GLU A 133 4.70 20.97 8.16
CA GLU A 133 5.60 22.09 8.41
C GLU A 133 5.17 22.93 9.63
#